data_AF-A0A936CXW5-F1
#
_entry.id   AF-A0A936CXW5-F1
#
_cell.length_a   1.000
_cell.length_b   1.000
_cell.length_c   1.000
_cell.angle_alpha   90.00
_cell.angle_beta   90.00
_cell.angle_gamma   90.00
#
_symmetry.space_group_name_H-M   'P 1'
#
loop_
_entity.id
_entity.type
_entity.pdbx_description
1 polymer ?
#
loop_
_entity_poly.entity_id
_entity_poly.type
_entity_poly.pdbx_seq_one_letter_code
_entity_poly.pdbx_strand_id
1 'polypeptide(L)'
;MVKQPKSYFEALLGINAPWTAHDIIIDEAQKIIEIEVTTENEKSMFSFLSKGHESEANLPKRRWSHTNLGQYTCYISSVHTHKADNELSLTQSTLLQPQFLGDVHSTYTHLLRQQVALAKLRGLDAIAIASLFKIEPSLVDKIQADIAKLPENAQVACCLPTETDTIWEKILTDKILLKTQVVPLKLLLSKLKLSVNDEKNAVRLKDAILALRKFFIAQAKILDAEYCQVCGITNRKQITEERQATTTKLMLPSLKNSIWLKMITGKINLHSANVSFNLFLTRLRHAFQNSKDNNSRLNTLNSLRDFFRKNARQLKPELIQINKLMNAPEDTQYSLPDEQHRIWRRILREDGFMPSAHVAYKLLLANLRSQVLMNPDPVIELNAVRRIRDFMSHNQKNLQQELRLVLKTAYAS
;
A
#
# COMPACT_ATOMS: atom_id res chain seq x y z
N MET A 1 18.51 45.95 -17.68
CA MET A 1 18.90 44.55 -17.42
C MET A 1 19.51 44.46 -16.03
N VAL A 2 18.75 43.98 -15.05
CA VAL A 2 19.29 43.70 -13.72
C VAL A 2 20.04 42.37 -13.83
N LYS A 3 21.38 42.38 -13.73
CA LYS A 3 22.15 41.14 -13.64
C LYS A 3 21.85 40.50 -12.29
N GLN A 4 20.83 39.64 -12.25
CA GLN A 4 20.58 38.85 -11.05
C GLN A 4 21.75 37.87 -10.85
N PRO A 5 22.15 37.63 -9.60
CA PRO A 5 23.28 36.75 -9.29
C PRO A 5 23.02 35.32 -9.81
N LYS A 6 23.81 34.90 -10.80
CA LYS A 6 23.73 33.60 -11.49
C LYS A 6 23.72 32.40 -10.54
N SER A 7 24.43 32.53 -9.42
CA SER A 7 24.52 31.51 -8.36
C SER A 7 23.17 31.09 -7.77
N TYR A 8 22.16 31.98 -7.76
CA TYR A 8 20.82 31.62 -7.28
C TYR A 8 20.12 30.66 -8.24
N PHE A 9 20.22 30.90 -9.54
CA PHE A 9 19.64 30.00 -10.55
C PHE A 9 20.38 28.67 -10.60
N GLU A 10 21.70 28.68 -10.42
CA GLU A 10 22.48 27.45 -10.30
C GLU A 10 22.04 26.61 -9.10
N ALA A 11 21.91 27.23 -7.93
CA ALA A 11 21.41 26.55 -6.73
C ALA A 11 19.96 26.04 -6.90
N LEU A 12 19.08 26.85 -7.50
CA LEU A 12 17.68 26.52 -7.70
C LEU A 12 17.46 25.35 -8.65
N LEU A 13 18.21 25.32 -9.77
CA LEU A 13 18.12 24.27 -10.77
C LEU A 13 18.99 23.05 -10.45
N GLY A 14 19.84 23.15 -9.44
CA GLY A 14 20.84 22.13 -9.11
C GLY A 14 21.94 22.03 -10.16
N ILE A 15 22.26 23.12 -10.84
CA ILE A 15 23.42 23.21 -11.72
C ILE A 15 24.66 23.20 -10.83
N ASN A 16 25.56 22.25 -11.09
CA ASN A 16 26.77 22.03 -10.32
C ASN A 16 27.93 21.75 -11.28
N ALA A 17 29.15 21.98 -10.79
CA ALA A 17 30.38 21.62 -11.50
C ALA A 17 30.29 20.20 -12.10
N PRO A 18 30.71 20.00 -13.36
CA PRO A 18 31.45 20.94 -14.22
C PRO A 18 30.58 21.97 -14.95
N TRP A 19 29.27 22.00 -14.71
CA TRP A 19 28.34 22.89 -15.40
C TRP A 19 28.15 24.22 -14.65
N THR A 20 28.02 25.31 -15.41
CA THR A 20 27.75 26.66 -14.90
C THR A 20 26.74 27.37 -15.79
N ALA A 21 25.97 28.28 -15.20
CA ALA A 21 25.04 29.12 -15.93
C ALA A 21 25.82 30.21 -16.69
N HIS A 22 25.89 30.09 -18.01
CA HIS A 22 26.57 31.04 -18.87
C HIS A 22 25.79 32.34 -19.00
N ASP A 23 24.51 32.26 -19.33
CA ASP A 23 23.64 33.43 -19.49
C ASP A 23 22.21 33.14 -19.03
N ILE A 24 21.51 34.20 -18.64
CA ILE A 24 20.14 34.14 -18.12
C ILE A 24 19.33 35.26 -18.76
N ILE A 25 18.41 34.86 -19.64
CA ILE A 25 17.52 35.75 -20.36
C ILE A 25 16.15 35.67 -19.70
N ILE A 26 15.65 36.80 -19.22
CA ILE A 26 14.32 36.92 -18.61
C ILE A 26 13.49 37.83 -19.49
N ASP A 27 12.46 37.26 -20.13
CA ASP A 27 11.43 37.99 -20.85
C ASP A 27 10.22 38.16 -19.94
N GLU A 28 10.06 39.37 -19.40
CA GLU A 28 8.94 39.72 -18.50
C GLU A 28 7.60 39.78 -19.24
N ALA A 29 7.59 40.14 -20.52
CA ALA A 29 6.36 40.29 -21.31
C ALA A 29 5.76 38.92 -21.62
N GLN A 30 6.60 37.97 -22.03
CA GLN A 30 6.19 36.60 -22.32
C GLN A 30 6.18 35.69 -21.08
N LYS A 31 6.69 36.19 -19.94
CA LYS A 31 6.93 35.41 -18.72
C LYS A 31 7.80 34.17 -19.00
N ILE A 32 8.89 34.36 -19.72
CA ILE A 32 9.83 33.30 -20.07
C ILE A 32 11.18 33.54 -19.39
N ILE A 33 11.77 32.49 -18.85
CA ILE A 33 13.17 32.46 -18.38
C ILE A 33 13.91 31.43 -19.22
N GLU A 34 14.99 31.85 -19.88
CA GLU A 34 15.89 30.96 -20.60
C GLU A 34 17.27 31.01 -19.96
N ILE A 35 17.79 29.83 -19.59
CA ILE A 35 19.07 29.69 -18.91
C ILE A 35 19.99 28.89 -19.81
N GLU A 36 21.09 29.51 -20.21
CA GLU A 36 22.12 28.87 -21.01
C GLU A 36 23.18 28.27 -20.08
N VAL A 37 23.43 26.99 -20.25
CA VAL A 37 24.37 26.23 -19.41
C VAL A 37 25.53 25.75 -20.27
N THR A 38 26.75 25.95 -19.76
CA THR A 38 28.01 25.51 -20.39
C THR A 38 28.83 24.73 -19.38
N THR A 39 29.72 23.87 -19.86
CA THR A 39 30.77 23.31 -19.01
C THR A 39 31.89 24.34 -18.85
N GLU A 40 32.41 24.55 -17.64
CA GLU A 40 33.68 25.24 -17.49
C GLU A 40 34.76 24.37 -18.15
N ASN A 41 35.18 24.75 -19.37
CA ASN A 41 36.44 24.27 -19.90
C ASN A 41 37.51 24.72 -18.91
N GLU A 42 38.27 23.78 -18.34
CA GLU A 42 39.52 24.09 -17.66
C GLU A 42 40.25 25.07 -18.58
N LYS A 43 40.43 26.31 -18.13
CA LYS A 43 41.25 27.27 -18.85
C LYS A 43 42.64 26.65 -18.91
N SER A 44 42.94 26.01 -20.03
CA SER A 44 44.25 25.48 -20.31
C SER A 44 45.21 26.65 -20.20
N MET A 45 45.98 26.69 -19.11
CA MET A 45 47.02 27.69 -18.85
C MET A 45 48.17 27.64 -19.87
N PHE A 46 48.03 26.82 -20.93
CA PHE A 46 48.95 26.66 -22.05
C PHE A 46 48.29 26.97 -23.41
N SER A 47 47.44 28.00 -23.49
CA SER A 47 46.83 28.47 -24.74
C SER A 47 47.77 29.29 -25.66
N PHE A 48 49.08 28.97 -25.68
CA PHE A 48 50.04 29.58 -26.62
C PHE A 48 50.37 28.69 -27.83
N LEU A 49 49.85 27.45 -27.90
CA LEU A 49 50.22 26.49 -28.97
C LEU A 49 49.05 25.75 -29.65
N SER A 50 47.79 26.12 -29.42
CA SER A 50 46.66 25.52 -30.15
C SER A 50 46.29 26.31 -31.41
N LYS A 51 47.11 26.20 -32.46
CA LYS A 51 46.62 26.40 -33.84
C LYS A 51 45.67 25.23 -34.15
N GLY A 52 44.35 25.47 -34.13
CA GLY A 52 43.36 24.53 -34.65
C GLY A 52 42.13 24.27 -33.78
N HIS A 53 41.48 25.29 -33.21
CA HIS A 53 40.16 25.15 -32.58
C HIS A 53 39.12 26.05 -33.29
N GLU A 54 38.89 25.82 -34.58
CA GLU A 54 37.73 26.38 -35.32
C GLU A 54 36.47 25.48 -35.26
N SER A 55 36.48 24.38 -34.50
CA SER A 55 35.41 23.37 -34.55
C SER A 55 34.32 23.49 -33.47
N GLU A 56 34.39 24.44 -32.53
CA GLU A 56 33.34 24.60 -31.50
C GLU A 56 32.23 25.60 -31.89
N ALA A 57 32.42 26.38 -32.96
CA ALA A 57 31.50 27.48 -33.31
C ALA A 57 30.19 27.06 -34.00
N ASN A 58 30.02 25.78 -34.38
CA ASN A 58 28.88 25.32 -35.19
C ASN A 58 28.07 24.16 -34.58
N LEU A 59 28.20 23.88 -33.28
CA LEU A 59 27.33 22.90 -32.62
C LEU A 59 25.93 23.50 -32.42
N PRO A 60 24.84 22.80 -32.81
CA PRO A 60 23.50 23.34 -32.72
C PRO A 60 23.10 23.53 -31.26
N LYS A 61 22.86 24.78 -30.84
CA LYS A 61 22.28 25.10 -29.53
C LYS A 61 20.95 24.38 -29.39
N ARG A 62 20.81 23.54 -28.36
CA ARG A 62 19.56 22.85 -28.04
C ARG A 62 18.84 23.57 -26.92
N ARG A 63 17.50 23.55 -26.99
CA ARG A 63 16.60 24.17 -26.02
C ARG A 63 15.60 23.13 -25.54
N TRP A 64 15.50 22.98 -24.22
CA TRP A 64 14.61 22.05 -23.55
C TRP A 64 13.64 22.79 -22.64
N SER A 65 12.38 22.37 -22.63
CA SER A 65 11.40 22.82 -21.64
C SER A 65 11.75 22.23 -20.28
N HIS A 66 11.84 23.10 -19.28
CA HIS A 66 12.12 22.73 -17.90
C HIS A 66 10.87 22.97 -17.02
N THR A 67 10.99 22.68 -15.73
CA THR A 67 9.97 22.99 -14.74
C THR A 67 9.83 24.50 -14.53
N ASN A 68 8.61 24.99 -14.38
CA ASN A 68 8.35 26.43 -14.29
C ASN A 68 8.88 27.03 -13.00
N LEU A 69 9.41 28.25 -13.09
CA LEU A 69 9.92 29.02 -11.95
C LEU A 69 8.87 30.07 -11.55
N GLY A 70 8.01 29.70 -10.60
CA GLY A 70 6.91 30.56 -10.14
C GLY A 70 5.85 30.76 -11.22
N GLN A 71 5.79 31.96 -11.80
CA GLN A 71 4.89 32.29 -12.92
C GLN A 71 5.56 32.20 -14.29
N TYR A 72 6.86 31.93 -14.34
CA TYR A 72 7.64 31.94 -15.57
C TYR A 72 7.82 30.53 -16.14
N THR A 73 7.68 30.41 -17.45
CA THR A 73 8.06 29.19 -18.17
C THR A 73 9.58 29.15 -18.30
N CYS A 74 10.19 28.05 -17.85
CA CYS A 74 11.63 27.91 -17.84
C CYS A 74 12.11 27.04 -19.01
N TYR A 75 13.12 27.53 -19.72
CA TYR A 75 13.85 26.77 -20.73
C TYR A 75 15.32 26.69 -20.36
N ILE A 76 15.92 25.54 -20.63
CA ILE A 76 17.35 25.33 -20.46
C ILE A 76 17.94 25.10 -21.85
N SER A 77 19.00 25.83 -22.16
CA SER A 77 19.73 25.67 -23.41
C SER A 77 21.19 25.31 -23.19
N SER A 78 21.74 24.51 -24.08
CA SER A 78 23.18 24.22 -24.10
C SER A 78 23.67 23.92 -25.50
N VAL A 79 24.93 24.28 -25.75
CA VAL A 79 25.67 23.97 -26.98
C VAL A 79 26.30 22.58 -26.90
N HIS A 80 26.42 22.01 -25.70
CA HIS A 80 27.05 20.71 -25.50
C HIS A 80 26.01 19.57 -25.61
N THR A 81 26.00 18.88 -26.75
CA THR A 81 25.39 17.54 -26.85
C THR A 81 26.49 16.50 -26.69
N HIS A 82 26.37 15.65 -25.67
CA HIS A 82 27.15 14.42 -25.54
C HIS A 82 27.09 13.66 -26.88
N LYS A 83 28.21 13.11 -27.38
CA LYS A 83 28.25 12.37 -28.65
C LYS A 83 27.10 11.35 -28.68
N ALA A 84 26.18 11.55 -29.62
CA ALA A 84 25.01 10.72 -29.81
C ALA A 84 25.42 9.43 -30.53
N ASP A 85 25.85 8.43 -29.77
CA ASP A 85 26.18 7.12 -30.34
C ASP A 85 24.93 6.24 -30.56
N ASN A 86 23.72 6.70 -30.20
CA ASN A 86 22.47 5.93 -30.32
C ASN A 86 21.30 6.78 -30.84
N GLU A 87 20.50 6.19 -31.76
CA GLU A 87 19.28 6.79 -32.35
C GLU A 87 18.08 6.90 -31.39
N LEU A 88 18.18 6.30 -30.18
CA LEU A 88 17.11 6.27 -29.20
C LEU A 88 17.18 7.47 -28.26
N SER A 89 16.06 8.19 -28.13
CA SER A 89 15.91 9.41 -27.31
C SER A 89 15.97 9.20 -25.79
N LEU A 90 16.08 7.95 -25.32
CA LEU A 90 16.16 7.57 -23.91
C LEU A 90 16.92 6.24 -23.77
N THR A 91 17.99 6.24 -22.96
CA THR A 91 18.75 5.02 -22.61
C THR A 91 19.04 4.98 -21.10
N GLN A 92 19.47 3.84 -20.55
CA GLN A 92 19.73 3.75 -19.10
C GLN A 92 20.84 4.73 -18.63
N SER A 93 21.78 5.10 -19.50
CA SER A 93 22.79 6.13 -19.24
C SER A 93 22.19 7.54 -19.19
N THR A 94 21.12 7.84 -19.95
CA THR A 94 20.41 9.13 -19.85
C THR A 94 19.77 9.34 -18.48
N LEU A 95 19.42 8.26 -17.77
CA LEU A 95 18.89 8.37 -16.41
C LEU A 95 19.93 8.89 -15.41
N LEU A 96 21.23 8.69 -15.69
CA LEU A 96 22.33 9.12 -14.82
C LEU A 96 22.82 10.54 -15.14
N GLN A 97 22.31 11.16 -16.20
CA GLN A 97 22.66 12.52 -16.56
C GLN A 97 22.04 13.53 -15.58
N PRO A 98 22.63 14.74 -15.46
CA PRO A 98 22.09 15.81 -14.63
C PRO A 98 20.63 16.14 -14.97
N GLN A 99 19.82 16.38 -13.95
CA GLN A 99 18.38 16.58 -14.08
C GLN A 99 17.97 17.77 -14.97
N PHE A 100 18.84 18.78 -15.07
CA PHE A 100 18.58 20.01 -15.79
C PHE A 100 18.86 19.87 -17.29
N LEU A 101 19.55 18.81 -17.73
CA LEU A 101 19.76 18.53 -19.14
C LEU A 101 18.58 17.77 -19.74
N GLY A 102 18.43 17.86 -21.07
CA GLY A 102 17.58 16.97 -21.87
C GLY A 102 18.43 16.11 -22.80
N ASP A 103 17.78 15.17 -23.49
CA ASP A 103 18.44 14.37 -24.52
C ASP A 103 18.47 15.14 -25.86
N VAL A 104 19.34 14.72 -26.77
CA VAL A 104 19.55 15.33 -28.10
C VAL A 104 18.27 15.34 -28.93
N HIS A 105 17.46 14.29 -28.78
CA HIS A 105 16.20 14.11 -29.50
C HIS A 105 14.97 14.60 -28.72
N SER A 106 15.12 14.94 -27.44
CA SER A 106 14.02 15.41 -26.61
C SER A 106 13.89 16.94 -26.64
N THR A 107 12.68 17.43 -26.34
CA THR A 107 12.39 18.87 -26.20
C THR A 107 12.15 19.26 -24.74
N TYR A 108 12.52 18.38 -23.81
CA TYR A 108 12.25 18.49 -22.38
C TYR A 108 13.44 17.98 -21.57
N THR A 109 13.58 18.46 -20.33
CA THR A 109 14.66 18.03 -19.42
C THR A 109 14.33 16.74 -18.67
N HIS A 110 15.35 16.10 -18.11
CA HIS A 110 15.21 14.88 -17.30
C HIS A 110 14.32 15.07 -16.06
N LEU A 111 14.42 16.23 -15.39
CA LEU A 111 13.54 16.58 -14.27
C LEU A 111 12.06 16.61 -14.68
N LEU A 112 11.74 17.26 -15.80
CA LEU A 112 10.36 17.37 -16.26
C LEU A 112 9.79 15.99 -16.62
N ARG A 113 10.57 15.16 -17.31
CA ARG A 113 10.22 13.77 -17.59
C ARG A 113 9.91 12.99 -16.31
N GLN A 114 10.77 13.10 -15.30
CA GLN A 114 10.64 12.39 -14.03
C GLN A 114 9.39 12.83 -13.25
N GLN A 115 9.08 14.12 -13.26
CA GLN A 115 7.86 14.67 -12.65
C GLN A 115 6.58 14.19 -13.35
N VAL A 116 6.57 14.18 -14.69
CA VAL A 116 5.45 13.64 -15.49
C VAL A 116 5.28 12.14 -15.24
N ALA A 117 6.38 11.37 -15.20
CA ALA A 117 6.36 9.95 -14.93
C ALA A 117 5.76 9.64 -13.54
N LEU A 118 6.20 10.36 -12.50
CA LEU A 118 5.66 10.23 -11.14
C LEU A 118 4.18 10.61 -11.05
N ALA A 119 3.78 11.70 -11.72
CA ALA A 119 2.39 12.13 -11.72
C ALA A 119 1.48 11.11 -12.41
N LYS A 120 1.92 10.55 -13.54
CA LYS A 120 1.22 9.47 -14.24
C LYS A 120 1.09 8.22 -13.37
N LEU A 121 2.16 7.84 -12.68
CA LEU A 121 2.14 6.68 -11.78
C LEU A 121 1.19 6.88 -10.59
N ARG A 122 1.06 8.12 -10.09
CA ARG A 122 0.05 8.49 -9.08
C ARG A 122 -1.40 8.48 -9.60
N GLY A 123 -1.61 8.17 -10.88
CA GLY A 123 -2.93 8.04 -11.49
C GLY A 123 -3.51 9.35 -12.01
N LEU A 124 -2.71 10.40 -12.16
CA LEU A 124 -3.15 11.65 -12.79
C LEU A 124 -3.27 11.46 -14.31
N ASP A 125 -4.30 12.06 -14.90
CA ASP A 125 -4.50 12.10 -16.33
C ASP A 125 -3.62 13.17 -17.00
N ALA A 126 -3.43 13.08 -18.32
CA ALA A 126 -2.52 13.97 -19.05
C ALA A 126 -2.91 15.44 -18.92
N ILE A 127 -4.20 15.75 -18.83
CA ILE A 127 -4.72 17.12 -18.68
C ILE A 127 -4.39 17.67 -17.29
N ALA A 128 -4.62 16.90 -16.21
CA ALA A 128 -4.25 17.34 -14.87
C ALA A 128 -2.72 17.50 -14.73
N ILE A 129 -1.93 16.62 -15.35
CA ILE A 129 -0.46 16.74 -15.37
C ILE A 129 -0.03 18.04 -16.07
N ALA A 130 -0.60 18.32 -17.25
CA ALA A 130 -0.32 19.54 -18.01
C ALA A 130 -0.68 20.80 -17.20
N SER A 131 -1.83 20.79 -16.53
CA SER A 131 -2.27 21.88 -15.65
C SER A 131 -1.36 22.05 -14.42
N LEU A 132 -0.99 20.96 -13.76
CA LEU A 132 -0.17 20.96 -12.54
C LEU A 132 1.22 21.55 -12.79
N PHE A 133 1.87 21.12 -13.87
CA PHE A 133 3.20 21.61 -14.24
C PHE A 133 3.15 22.84 -15.15
N LYS A 134 1.96 23.30 -15.53
CA LYS A 134 1.72 24.43 -16.45
C LYS A 134 2.55 24.28 -17.74
N ILE A 135 2.45 23.11 -18.35
CA ILE A 135 3.10 22.75 -19.62
C ILE A 135 2.03 22.42 -20.67
N GLU A 136 2.41 22.43 -21.94
CA GLU A 136 1.51 22.09 -23.03
C GLU A 136 1.09 20.60 -22.96
N PRO A 137 -0.20 20.26 -23.16
CA PRO A 137 -0.66 18.88 -23.16
C PRO A 137 0.08 17.99 -24.17
N SER A 138 0.41 18.54 -25.35
CA SER A 138 1.17 17.82 -26.39
C SER A 138 2.56 17.38 -25.91
N LEU A 139 3.19 18.17 -25.03
CA LEU A 139 4.49 17.83 -24.43
C LEU A 139 4.34 16.68 -23.43
N VAL A 140 3.26 16.64 -22.65
CA VAL A 140 2.94 15.53 -21.74
C VAL A 140 2.77 14.23 -22.51
N ASP A 141 2.00 14.27 -23.61
CA ASP A 141 1.78 13.10 -24.46
C ASP A 141 3.08 12.61 -25.10
N LYS A 142 3.93 13.53 -25.57
CA LYS A 142 5.25 13.20 -26.09
C LYS A 142 6.13 12.53 -25.05
N ILE A 143 6.20 13.07 -23.83
CA ILE A 143 6.96 12.47 -22.72
C ILE A 143 6.44 11.07 -22.40
N GLN A 144 5.12 10.89 -22.31
CA GLN A 144 4.52 9.58 -22.03
C GLN A 144 4.80 8.57 -23.14
N ALA A 145 4.72 9.00 -24.41
CA ALA A 145 5.05 8.16 -25.56
C ALA A 145 6.52 7.74 -25.57
N ASP A 146 7.44 8.66 -25.23
CA ASP A 146 8.86 8.34 -25.16
C ASP A 146 9.18 7.38 -24.01
N ILE A 147 8.53 7.54 -22.85
CA ILE A 147 8.65 6.57 -21.74
C ILE A 147 8.09 5.21 -22.14
N ALA A 148 6.96 5.14 -22.84
CA ALA A 148 6.34 3.89 -23.24
C ALA A 148 7.19 3.07 -24.23
N LYS A 149 8.06 3.72 -25.02
CA LYS A 149 9.03 3.05 -25.91
C LYS A 149 10.16 2.34 -25.16
N LEU A 150 10.38 2.66 -23.89
CA LEU A 150 11.43 2.04 -23.09
C LEU A 150 11.05 0.62 -22.63
N PRO A 151 12.04 -0.26 -22.39
CA PRO A 151 11.81 -1.52 -21.69
C PRO A 151 11.24 -1.29 -20.28
N GLU A 152 10.39 -2.19 -19.80
CA GLU A 152 9.65 -2.06 -18.52
C GLU A 152 10.55 -1.69 -17.31
N ASN A 153 11.76 -2.27 -17.24
CA ASN A 153 12.73 -1.94 -16.20
C ASN A 153 13.26 -0.50 -16.26
N ALA A 154 13.40 0.06 -17.46
CA ALA A 154 13.81 1.45 -17.65
C ALA A 154 12.62 2.40 -17.44
N GLN A 155 11.37 1.98 -17.70
CA GLN A 155 10.17 2.77 -17.41
C GLN A 155 10.04 3.04 -15.90
N VAL A 156 10.19 2.02 -15.06
CA VAL A 156 10.15 2.18 -13.60
C VAL A 156 11.28 3.10 -13.12
N ALA A 157 12.47 2.98 -13.73
CA ALA A 157 13.61 3.84 -13.41
C ALA A 157 13.40 5.31 -13.81
N CYS A 158 12.50 5.63 -14.75
CA CYS A 158 12.12 7.02 -15.07
C CYS A 158 11.36 7.71 -13.94
N CYS A 159 10.73 6.95 -13.04
CA CYS A 159 9.97 7.49 -11.91
C CYS A 159 10.87 7.82 -10.72
N LEU A 160 12.12 7.34 -10.73
CA LEU A 160 13.04 7.50 -9.62
C LEU A 160 13.36 8.99 -9.37
N PRO A 161 13.35 9.46 -8.10
CA PRO A 161 13.83 10.79 -7.74
C PRO A 161 15.19 11.15 -8.35
N THR A 162 15.32 12.41 -8.79
CA THR A 162 16.58 12.95 -9.29
C THR A 162 17.61 13.10 -8.17
N GLU A 163 18.86 13.33 -8.53
CA GLU A 163 19.99 13.46 -7.60
C GLU A 163 19.89 14.65 -6.62
N THR A 164 19.06 15.66 -6.91
CA THR A 164 18.86 16.80 -6.02
C THR A 164 17.70 16.61 -5.04
N ASP A 165 16.96 15.50 -5.12
CA ASP A 165 15.84 15.26 -4.22
C ASP A 165 16.34 14.95 -2.80
N THR A 166 15.80 15.68 -1.83
CA THR A 166 16.10 15.54 -0.40
C THR A 166 15.82 14.14 0.15
N ILE A 167 15.03 13.32 -0.54
CA ILE A 167 14.75 11.94 -0.12
C ILE A 167 16.02 11.11 0.01
N TRP A 168 16.99 11.30 -0.89
CA TRP A 168 18.24 10.55 -0.85
C TRP A 168 19.08 10.92 0.37
N GLU A 169 19.20 12.21 0.65
CA GLU A 169 19.86 12.71 1.86
C GLU A 169 19.15 12.17 3.12
N LYS A 170 17.81 12.19 3.15
CA LYS A 170 17.02 11.68 4.27
C LYS A 170 17.19 10.18 4.50
N ILE A 171 17.38 9.39 3.44
CA ILE A 171 17.67 7.95 3.54
C ILE A 171 19.10 7.73 4.08
N LEU A 172 20.07 8.53 3.63
CA LEU A 172 21.46 8.44 4.08
C LEU A 172 21.66 8.97 5.51
N THR A 173 20.82 9.90 5.97
CA THR A 173 20.85 10.46 7.34
C THR A 173 19.90 9.76 8.31
N ASP A 174 19.35 8.59 7.93
CA ASP A 174 18.39 7.80 8.72
C ASP A 174 17.10 8.52 9.15
N LYS A 175 16.80 9.69 8.56
CA LYS A 175 15.51 10.38 8.73
C LYS A 175 14.36 9.63 8.07
N ILE A 176 14.64 8.89 7.00
CA ILE A 176 13.71 7.97 6.34
C ILE A 176 14.30 6.56 6.37
N LEU A 177 13.61 5.64 7.06
CA LEU A 177 14.01 4.24 7.13
C LEU A 177 13.49 3.47 5.92
N LEU A 178 14.39 3.15 4.99
CA LEU A 178 14.08 2.28 3.86
C LEU A 178 13.99 0.82 4.32
N LYS A 179 12.79 0.24 4.27
CA LYS A 179 12.58 -1.19 4.58
C LYS A 179 12.95 -2.00 3.35
N THR A 180 14.07 -2.72 3.42
CA THR A 180 14.53 -3.59 2.34
C THR A 180 14.80 -5.01 2.84
N GLN A 181 14.52 -6.00 2.00
CA GLN A 181 14.96 -7.39 2.19
C GLN A 181 16.19 -7.73 1.34
N VAL A 182 16.59 -6.82 0.45
CA VAL A 182 17.67 -7.02 -0.52
C VAL A 182 19.02 -6.78 0.16
N VAL A 183 19.79 -7.85 0.34
CA VAL A 183 21.10 -7.82 1.03
C VAL A 183 22.10 -6.86 0.39
N PRO A 184 22.29 -6.84 -0.96
CA PRO A 184 23.19 -5.89 -1.60
C PRO A 184 22.88 -4.41 -1.29
N LEU A 185 21.60 -4.06 -1.21
CA LEU A 185 21.19 -2.70 -0.85
C LEU A 185 21.49 -2.37 0.61
N LYS A 186 21.32 -3.32 1.54
CA LYS A 186 21.68 -3.12 2.95
C LYS A 186 23.18 -2.86 3.12
N LEU A 187 24.02 -3.62 2.42
CA LEU A 187 25.47 -3.46 2.46
C LEU A 187 25.89 -2.11 1.87
N LEU A 188 25.31 -1.74 0.72
CA LEU A 188 25.56 -0.45 0.09
C LEU A 188 25.14 0.71 1.01
N LEU A 189 23.93 0.66 1.57
CA LEU A 189 23.45 1.69 2.51
C LEU A 189 24.35 1.79 3.73
N SER A 190 24.76 0.67 4.33
CA SER A 190 25.70 0.68 5.45
C SER A 190 27.01 1.39 5.10
N LYS A 191 27.61 1.04 3.96
CA LYS A 191 28.85 1.67 3.46
C LYS A 191 28.67 3.17 3.22
N LEU A 192 27.59 3.56 2.53
CA LEU A 192 27.33 4.95 2.18
C LEU A 192 27.02 5.80 3.42
N LYS A 193 26.22 5.30 4.36
CA LYS A 193 25.93 5.99 5.63
C LYS A 193 27.18 6.24 6.46
N LEU A 194 28.07 5.25 6.55
CA LEU A 194 29.37 5.43 7.20
C LEU A 194 30.19 6.53 6.52
N SER A 195 30.19 6.59 5.18
CA SER A 195 30.94 7.61 4.44
C SER A 195 30.39 9.04 4.60
N VAL A 196 29.10 9.18 4.94
CA VAL A 196 28.39 10.45 5.09
C VAL A 196 28.45 10.99 6.52
N ASN A 197 28.52 10.11 7.53
CA ASN A 197 28.64 10.50 8.95
C ASN A 197 29.98 11.19 9.29
N ASP A 198 30.96 11.19 8.39
CA ASP A 198 32.12 12.07 8.46
C ASP A 198 31.68 13.52 8.14
N GLU A 199 31.19 14.24 9.15
CA GLU A 199 30.40 15.49 9.16
C GLU A 199 30.82 16.70 8.28
N LYS A 200 31.84 16.63 7.41
CA LYS A 200 32.41 17.84 6.78
C LYS A 200 32.49 17.90 5.25
N ASN A 201 31.99 16.92 4.50
CA ASN A 201 32.15 16.94 3.03
C ASN A 201 30.83 16.82 2.25
N ALA A 202 30.27 17.97 1.83
CA ALA A 202 29.11 18.04 0.92
C ALA A 202 29.36 17.30 -0.41
N VAL A 203 30.61 17.18 -0.84
CA VAL A 203 31.01 16.40 -2.02
C VAL A 203 30.75 14.90 -1.83
N ARG A 204 31.12 14.34 -0.66
CA ARG A 204 30.91 12.91 -0.36
C ARG A 204 29.43 12.54 -0.28
N LEU A 205 28.60 13.45 0.21
CA LEU A 205 27.15 13.26 0.21
C LEU A 205 26.60 13.14 -1.22
N LYS A 206 27.02 14.03 -2.12
CA LYS A 206 26.60 13.97 -3.54
C LYS A 206 27.06 12.68 -4.21
N ASP A 207 28.31 12.28 -4.00
CA ASP A 207 28.84 11.03 -4.55
C ASP A 207 28.08 9.81 -4.03
N ALA A 208 27.72 9.81 -2.73
CA ALA A 208 26.90 8.77 -2.12
C ALA A 208 25.49 8.72 -2.72
N ILE A 209 24.87 9.88 -2.97
CA ILE A 209 23.56 9.97 -3.63
C ILE A 209 23.64 9.42 -5.05
N LEU A 210 24.65 9.81 -5.84
CA LEU A 210 24.84 9.32 -7.20
C LEU A 210 25.10 7.81 -7.24
N ALA A 211 25.91 7.29 -6.31
CA ALA A 211 26.16 5.85 -6.19
C ALA A 211 24.88 5.07 -5.83
N LEU A 212 24.07 5.61 -4.90
CA LEU A 212 22.79 5.01 -4.51
C LEU A 212 21.80 5.03 -5.68
N ARG A 213 21.64 6.18 -6.34
CA ARG A 213 20.76 6.34 -7.51
C ARG A 213 21.17 5.40 -8.64
N LYS A 214 22.47 5.29 -8.93
CA LYS A 214 23.02 4.35 -9.91
C LYS A 214 22.69 2.90 -9.58
N PHE A 215 22.77 2.53 -8.31
CA PHE A 215 22.39 1.19 -7.86
C PHE A 215 20.89 0.91 -8.08
N PHE A 216 20.02 1.86 -7.73
CA PHE A 216 18.58 1.75 -7.98
C PHE A 216 18.28 1.57 -9.47
N ILE A 217 18.89 2.39 -10.33
CA ILE A 217 18.72 2.32 -11.79
C ILE A 217 19.20 0.98 -12.34
N ALA A 218 20.33 0.45 -11.84
CA ALA A 218 20.87 -0.84 -12.29
C ALA A 218 20.01 -2.03 -11.85
N GLN A 219 19.45 -1.98 -10.64
CA GLN A 219 18.73 -3.09 -10.02
C GLN A 219 17.21 -2.88 -10.01
N ALA A 220 16.68 -2.11 -10.99
CA ALA A 220 15.27 -1.73 -11.04
C ALA A 220 14.29 -2.92 -10.93
N LYS A 221 14.62 -4.06 -11.55
CA LYS A 221 13.79 -5.28 -11.54
C LYS A 221 13.65 -5.95 -10.16
N ILE A 222 14.63 -5.76 -9.28
CA ILE A 222 14.69 -6.46 -7.98
C ILE A 222 14.09 -5.58 -6.88
N LEU A 223 14.12 -4.25 -7.07
CA LEU A 223 13.86 -3.26 -6.04
C LEU A 223 12.42 -2.70 -6.05
N ASP A 224 11.44 -3.39 -6.62
CA ASP A 224 10.06 -2.88 -6.78
C ASP A 224 9.46 -2.29 -5.48
N ALA A 225 9.68 -2.97 -4.35
CA ALA A 225 9.17 -2.54 -3.04
C ALA A 225 9.89 -1.29 -2.52
N GLU A 226 11.19 -1.18 -2.76
CA GLU A 226 12.01 -0.02 -2.41
C GLU A 226 11.73 1.16 -3.34
N TYR A 227 11.48 0.92 -4.63
CA TYR A 227 11.04 1.93 -5.58
C TYR A 227 9.72 2.57 -5.14
N CYS A 228 8.76 1.77 -4.69
CA CYS A 228 7.49 2.28 -4.16
C CYS A 228 7.71 3.18 -2.94
N GLN A 229 8.60 2.79 -2.02
CA GLN A 229 8.92 3.58 -0.83
C GLN A 229 9.60 4.91 -1.18
N VAL A 230 10.59 4.88 -2.08
CA VAL A 230 11.35 6.07 -2.48
C VAL A 230 10.48 7.03 -3.31
N CYS A 231 9.62 6.52 -4.19
CA CYS A 231 8.76 7.39 -5.01
C CYS A 231 7.52 7.90 -4.25
N GLY A 232 7.32 7.47 -3.00
CA GLY A 232 6.11 7.77 -2.21
C GLY A 232 4.84 7.19 -2.84
N ILE A 233 4.97 6.08 -3.57
CA ILE A 233 3.86 5.42 -4.24
C ILE A 233 3.28 4.40 -3.27
N THR A 234 2.12 4.70 -2.70
CA THR A 234 1.35 3.70 -1.97
C THR A 234 0.68 2.80 -3.00
N ASN A 235 1.30 1.67 -3.31
CA ASN A 235 0.70 0.74 -4.24
C ASN A 235 -0.63 0.23 -3.62
N ARG A 236 -1.75 0.14 -4.37
CA ARG A 236 -3.01 -0.45 -3.84
C ARG A 236 -2.77 -1.85 -3.24
N LYS A 237 -1.76 -2.56 -3.77
CA LYS A 237 -1.24 -3.81 -3.20
C LYS A 237 -0.64 -3.63 -1.80
N GLN A 238 0.15 -2.59 -1.55
CA GLN A 238 0.68 -2.26 -0.22
C GLN A 238 -0.41 -1.82 0.76
N ILE A 239 -1.45 -1.09 0.34
CA ILE A 239 -2.60 -0.80 1.22
C ILE A 239 -3.32 -2.10 1.58
N THR A 240 -3.42 -3.05 0.65
CA THR A 240 -4.04 -4.36 0.90
C THR A 240 -3.16 -5.23 1.79
N GLU A 241 -1.83 -5.24 1.59
CA GLU A 241 -0.85 -5.96 2.41
C GLU A 241 -0.65 -5.33 3.79
N GLU A 242 -0.69 -4.01 3.94
CA GLU A 242 -0.65 -3.31 5.23
C GLU A 242 -1.98 -3.44 5.97
N ARG A 243 -3.13 -3.40 5.28
CA ARG A 243 -4.43 -3.77 5.88
C ARG A 243 -4.45 -5.25 6.26
N GLN A 244 -3.82 -6.14 5.51
CA GLN A 244 -3.69 -7.55 5.89
C GLN A 244 -2.71 -7.74 7.06
N ALA A 245 -1.56 -7.05 7.06
CA ALA A 245 -0.55 -7.14 8.11
C ALA A 245 -1.01 -6.53 9.43
N THR A 246 -1.87 -5.50 9.39
CA THR A 246 -2.50 -4.92 10.58
C THR A 246 -3.76 -5.68 11.05
N THR A 247 -4.45 -6.43 10.16
CA THR A 247 -5.60 -7.26 10.56
C THR A 247 -5.25 -8.69 10.98
N THR A 248 -4.04 -9.18 10.71
CA THR A 248 -3.59 -10.49 11.23
C THR A 248 -2.39 -10.36 12.18
N LYS A 249 -2.50 -9.50 13.20
CA LYS A 249 -1.84 -9.84 14.46
C LYS A 249 -2.60 -11.08 14.96
N LEU A 250 -2.11 -12.28 14.64
CA LEU A 250 -2.66 -13.54 15.15
C LEU A 250 -2.59 -13.49 16.67
N MET A 251 -3.67 -13.04 17.30
CA MET A 251 -3.77 -12.87 18.73
C MET A 251 -3.99 -14.27 19.32
N LEU A 252 -3.15 -14.64 20.28
CA LEU A 252 -3.44 -15.79 21.12
C LEU A 252 -4.63 -15.42 22.01
N PRO A 253 -5.73 -16.21 22.01
CA PRO A 253 -6.86 -15.93 22.89
C PRO A 253 -6.43 -15.87 24.37
N SER A 254 -7.04 -14.97 25.14
CA SER A 254 -6.84 -14.93 26.59
C SER A 254 -7.30 -16.24 27.24
N LEU A 255 -6.78 -16.60 28.42
CA LEU A 255 -7.16 -17.85 29.11
C LEU A 255 -8.65 -17.91 29.46
N LYS A 256 -9.27 -16.74 29.65
CA LYS A 256 -10.70 -16.61 29.95
C LYS A 256 -11.58 -16.84 28.72
N ASN A 257 -11.00 -16.92 27.52
CA ASN A 257 -11.76 -17.14 26.31
C ASN A 257 -12.35 -18.57 26.29
N SER A 258 -13.66 -18.64 26.03
CA SER A 258 -14.44 -19.89 26.00
C SER A 258 -13.96 -20.87 24.92
N ILE A 259 -13.19 -20.42 23.94
CA ILE A 259 -12.66 -21.25 22.86
C ILE A 259 -11.71 -22.32 23.36
N TRP A 260 -10.89 -22.04 24.38
CA TRP A 260 -10.02 -23.06 24.97
C TRP A 260 -10.83 -24.20 25.59
N LEU A 261 -11.91 -23.86 26.30
CA LEU A 261 -12.84 -24.83 26.86
C LEU A 261 -13.58 -25.60 25.76
N LYS A 262 -14.07 -24.92 24.73
CA LYS A 262 -14.77 -25.53 23.59
C LYS A 262 -13.85 -26.49 22.80
N MET A 263 -12.56 -26.20 22.71
CA MET A 263 -11.56 -27.09 22.07
C MET A 263 -11.26 -28.35 22.89
N ILE A 264 -11.05 -28.20 24.20
CA ILE A 264 -10.76 -29.33 25.10
C ILE A 264 -12.00 -30.21 25.31
N THR A 265 -13.20 -29.63 25.35
CA THR A 265 -14.46 -30.39 25.44
C THR A 265 -14.87 -31.05 24.13
N GLY A 266 -14.15 -30.81 23.02
CA GLY A 266 -14.45 -31.40 21.72
C GLY A 266 -15.63 -30.76 20.97
N LYS A 267 -16.20 -29.67 21.50
CA LYS A 267 -17.25 -28.88 20.82
C LYS A 267 -16.74 -28.18 19.56
N ILE A 268 -15.44 -27.89 19.52
CA ILE A 268 -14.75 -27.33 18.36
C ILE A 268 -13.61 -28.27 17.98
N ASN A 269 -13.59 -28.70 16.73
CA ASN A 269 -12.49 -29.45 16.13
C ASN A 269 -11.84 -28.63 15.03
N LEU A 270 -10.54 -28.35 15.19
CA LEU A 270 -9.76 -27.55 14.25
C LEU A 270 -9.30 -28.34 13.00
N HIS A 271 -9.57 -29.65 12.93
CA HIS A 271 -9.13 -30.53 11.83
C HIS A 271 -7.66 -30.27 11.43
N SER A 272 -6.79 -30.17 12.45
CA SER A 272 -5.39 -29.83 12.27
C SER A 272 -4.65 -30.94 11.51
N ALA A 273 -3.83 -30.56 10.53
CA ALA A 273 -2.91 -31.46 9.84
C ALA A 273 -1.68 -31.81 10.71
N ASN A 274 -1.45 -31.06 11.79
CA ASN A 274 -0.33 -31.28 12.70
C ASN A 274 -0.63 -32.42 13.69
N VAL A 275 0.07 -33.54 13.51
CA VAL A 275 -0.07 -34.76 14.33
C VAL A 275 0.31 -34.51 15.79
N SER A 276 1.39 -33.77 16.05
CA SER A 276 1.86 -33.47 17.41
C SER A 276 0.84 -32.67 18.21
N PHE A 277 0.13 -31.76 17.55
CA PHE A 277 -0.97 -31.02 18.16
C PHE A 277 -2.18 -31.90 18.45
N ASN A 278 -2.56 -32.79 17.52
CA ASN A 278 -3.69 -33.69 17.72
C ASN A 278 -3.45 -34.66 18.89
N LEU A 279 -2.24 -35.22 18.99
CA LEU A 279 -1.85 -36.08 20.12
C LEU A 279 -1.86 -35.32 21.45
N PHE A 280 -1.34 -34.09 21.45
CA PHE A 280 -1.33 -33.23 22.63
C PHE A 280 -2.74 -32.85 23.08
N LEU A 281 -3.62 -32.48 22.15
CA LEU A 281 -5.03 -32.23 22.41
C LEU A 281 -5.70 -33.45 23.04
N THR A 282 -5.56 -34.64 22.44
CA THR A 282 -6.18 -35.88 22.95
C THR A 282 -5.76 -36.16 24.39
N ARG A 283 -4.46 -36.00 24.70
CA ARG A 283 -3.95 -36.13 26.08
C ARG A 283 -4.58 -35.11 27.02
N LEU A 284 -4.70 -33.84 26.61
CA LEU A 284 -5.32 -32.80 27.41
C LEU A 284 -6.83 -33.00 27.60
N ARG A 285 -7.55 -33.53 26.61
CA ARG A 285 -8.98 -33.87 26.75
C ARG A 285 -9.18 -34.92 27.85
N HIS A 286 -8.37 -35.96 27.83
CA HIS A 286 -8.43 -37.02 28.84
C HIS A 286 -8.06 -36.50 30.24
N ALA A 287 -7.03 -35.66 30.34
CA ALA A 287 -6.66 -35.00 31.60
C ALA A 287 -7.75 -34.05 32.13
N PHE A 288 -8.46 -33.36 31.24
CA PHE A 288 -9.56 -32.46 31.60
C PHE A 288 -10.82 -33.21 32.05
N GLN A 289 -11.11 -34.36 31.45
CA GLN A 289 -12.26 -35.22 31.83
C GLN A 289 -12.03 -35.90 33.18
N ASN A 290 -10.79 -36.34 33.46
CA ASN A 290 -10.46 -37.05 34.69
C ASN A 290 -10.22 -36.14 35.90
N SER A 291 -10.05 -34.83 35.68
CA SER A 291 -9.87 -33.86 36.76
C SER A 291 -11.20 -33.40 37.35
N LYS A 292 -11.36 -33.58 38.67
CA LYS A 292 -12.50 -33.08 39.45
C LYS A 292 -12.27 -31.65 39.97
N ASP A 293 -11.00 -31.25 40.15
CA ASP A 293 -10.64 -29.93 40.69
C ASP A 293 -10.61 -28.82 39.62
N ASN A 294 -11.17 -27.66 39.96
CA ASN A 294 -11.15 -26.49 39.07
C ASN A 294 -9.72 -25.99 38.78
N ASN A 295 -8.78 -26.13 39.71
CA ASN A 295 -7.39 -25.72 39.54
C ASN A 295 -6.63 -26.59 38.53
N SER A 296 -6.85 -27.92 38.54
CA SER A 296 -6.21 -28.81 37.57
C SER A 296 -6.78 -28.63 36.16
N ARG A 297 -8.07 -28.30 36.04
CA ARG A 297 -8.70 -27.88 34.77
C ARG A 297 -8.09 -26.59 34.21
N LEU A 298 -7.85 -25.58 35.05
CA LEU A 298 -7.18 -24.35 34.65
C LEU A 298 -5.73 -24.60 34.21
N ASN A 299 -5.00 -25.47 34.89
CA ASN A 299 -3.63 -25.85 34.50
C ASN A 299 -3.59 -26.58 33.14
N THR A 300 -4.62 -27.37 32.84
CA THR A 300 -4.77 -28.03 31.55
C THR A 300 -5.00 -27.01 30.43
N LEU A 301 -5.81 -25.96 30.67
CA LEU A 301 -6.03 -24.85 29.73
C LEU A 301 -4.77 -23.99 29.54
N ASN A 302 -4.02 -23.71 30.62
CA ASN A 302 -2.72 -23.03 30.55
C ASN A 302 -1.74 -23.80 29.67
N SER A 303 -1.65 -25.12 29.86
CA SER A 303 -0.78 -25.98 29.08
C SER A 303 -1.12 -25.95 27.58
N LEU A 304 -2.41 -25.87 27.23
CA LEU A 304 -2.85 -25.69 25.84
C LEU A 304 -2.37 -24.36 25.25
N ARG A 305 -2.59 -23.26 25.98
CA ARG A 305 -2.17 -21.92 25.54
C ARG A 305 -0.64 -21.84 25.37
N ASP A 306 0.11 -22.40 26.31
CA ASP A 306 1.57 -22.36 26.28
C ASP A 306 2.14 -23.21 25.14
N PHE A 307 1.47 -24.31 24.77
CA PHE A 307 1.81 -25.09 23.58
C PHE A 307 1.65 -24.26 22.30
N PHE A 308 0.55 -23.52 22.15
CA PHE A 308 0.37 -22.59 21.03
C PHE A 308 1.39 -21.46 21.03
N ARG A 309 1.78 -20.95 22.20
CA ARG A 309 2.81 -19.91 22.32
C ARG A 309 4.18 -20.43 21.86
N LYS A 310 4.56 -21.65 22.24
CA LYS A 310 5.85 -22.26 21.87
C LYS A 310 5.89 -22.70 20.40
N ASN A 311 4.77 -23.18 19.86
CA ASN A 311 4.68 -23.75 18.51
C ASN A 311 3.97 -22.84 17.49
N ALA A 312 3.91 -21.53 17.76
CA ALA A 312 3.12 -20.57 16.97
C ALA A 312 3.46 -20.55 15.46
N ARG A 313 4.73 -20.81 15.10
CA ARG A 313 5.17 -20.86 13.69
C ARG A 313 4.58 -22.06 12.94
N GLN A 314 4.51 -23.21 13.59
CA GLN A 314 3.99 -24.45 13.00
C GLN A 314 2.46 -24.51 13.07
N LEU A 315 1.85 -23.83 14.05
CA LEU A 315 0.40 -23.79 14.27
C LEU A 315 -0.28 -22.54 13.69
N LYS A 316 0.35 -21.92 12.70
CA LYS A 316 -0.20 -20.75 12.01
C LYS A 316 -1.59 -21.01 11.39
N PRO A 317 -1.86 -22.12 10.67
CA PRO A 317 -3.18 -22.36 10.10
C PRO A 317 -4.26 -22.56 11.17
N GLU A 318 -3.92 -23.20 12.28
CA GLU A 318 -4.81 -23.42 13.43
C GLU A 318 -5.07 -22.11 14.17
N LEU A 319 -4.07 -21.24 14.31
CA LEU A 319 -4.24 -19.90 14.89
C LEU A 319 -5.14 -19.01 14.03
N ILE A 320 -5.09 -19.14 12.71
CA ILE A 320 -6.01 -18.45 11.80
C ILE A 320 -7.44 -18.95 12.03
N GLN A 321 -7.64 -20.26 12.14
CA GLN A 321 -8.96 -20.82 12.43
C GLN A 321 -9.48 -20.41 13.81
N ILE A 322 -8.64 -20.42 14.84
CA ILE A 322 -8.99 -19.95 16.18
C ILE A 322 -9.42 -18.48 16.12
N ASN A 323 -8.66 -17.61 15.45
CA ASN A 323 -9.03 -16.20 15.28
C ASN A 323 -10.34 -16.02 14.50
N LYS A 324 -10.57 -16.83 13.46
CA LYS A 324 -11.87 -16.85 12.76
C LYS A 324 -13.01 -17.26 13.67
N LEU A 325 -12.79 -18.21 14.58
CA LEU A 325 -13.79 -18.63 15.57
C LEU A 325 -13.96 -17.63 16.73
N MET A 326 -12.93 -16.84 17.06
CA MET A 326 -13.03 -15.72 18.01
C MET A 326 -13.87 -14.57 17.44
N ASN A 327 -13.67 -14.29 16.15
CA ASN A 327 -14.31 -13.17 15.46
C ASN A 327 -15.60 -13.56 14.76
N ALA A 328 -15.90 -14.86 14.67
CA ALA A 328 -17.24 -15.31 14.37
C ALA A 328 -18.12 -14.75 15.49
N PRO A 329 -19.16 -13.95 15.18
CA PRO A 329 -20.14 -13.59 16.20
C PRO A 329 -20.55 -14.92 16.84
N GLU A 330 -20.35 -15.05 18.16
CA GLU A 330 -20.88 -16.22 18.86
C GLU A 330 -22.31 -16.36 18.36
N ASP A 331 -22.68 -17.55 17.84
CA ASP A 331 -24.06 -17.83 17.48
C ASP A 331 -24.84 -17.44 18.73
N THR A 332 -25.44 -16.25 18.67
CA THR A 332 -26.22 -15.68 19.75
C THR A 332 -27.46 -16.51 19.63
N GLN A 333 -27.43 -17.68 20.28
CA GLN A 333 -28.60 -18.45 20.56
C GLN A 333 -29.45 -17.50 21.39
N TYR A 334 -30.25 -16.70 20.70
CA TYR A 334 -31.27 -15.88 21.33
C TYR A 334 -32.11 -16.87 22.13
N SER A 335 -32.18 -16.69 23.45
CA SER A 335 -33.07 -17.51 24.26
C SER A 335 -34.48 -17.16 23.83
N LEU A 336 -35.11 -18.03 23.04
CA LEU A 336 -36.48 -17.84 22.61
C LEU A 336 -37.40 -17.84 23.84
N PRO A 337 -38.47 -17.03 23.86
CA PRO A 337 -39.47 -17.05 24.92
C PRO A 337 -40.07 -18.45 25.11
N ASP A 338 -40.43 -18.78 26.36
CA ASP A 338 -40.98 -20.08 26.73
C ASP A 338 -42.26 -20.45 25.92
N GLU A 339 -42.58 -21.74 25.82
CA GLU A 339 -43.67 -22.27 24.98
C GLU A 339 -45.04 -21.69 25.38
N GLN A 340 -45.19 -21.24 26.61
CA GLN A 340 -46.43 -20.67 27.14
C GLN A 340 -46.55 -19.15 26.94
N HIS A 341 -45.51 -18.52 26.38
CA HIS A 341 -45.46 -17.07 26.24
C HIS A 341 -46.56 -16.54 25.32
N ARG A 342 -47.22 -15.45 25.73
CA ARG A 342 -48.40 -14.88 25.03
C ARG A 342 -48.12 -14.46 23.59
N ILE A 343 -46.87 -14.16 23.26
CA ILE A 343 -46.42 -13.83 21.90
C ILE A 343 -46.74 -14.95 20.91
N TRP A 344 -46.54 -16.22 21.29
CA TRP A 344 -46.73 -17.32 20.36
C TRP A 344 -48.21 -17.47 19.97
N ARG A 345 -49.12 -17.25 20.93
CA ARG A 345 -50.57 -17.20 20.66
C ARG A 345 -50.93 -16.01 19.80
N ARG A 346 -50.26 -14.87 19.99
CA ARG A 346 -50.46 -13.67 19.17
C ARG A 346 -50.01 -13.89 17.72
N ILE A 347 -48.86 -14.54 17.51
CA ILE A 347 -48.37 -14.94 16.19
C ILE A 347 -49.34 -15.91 15.51
N LEU A 348 -49.98 -16.82 16.26
CA LEU A 348 -50.97 -17.75 15.70
C LEU A 348 -52.33 -17.11 15.39
N ARG A 349 -52.73 -16.03 16.08
CA ARG A 349 -54.06 -15.41 15.89
C ARG A 349 -54.08 -14.21 14.95
N GLU A 350 -53.02 -13.40 14.93
CA GLU A 350 -52.98 -12.17 14.14
C GLU A 350 -52.36 -12.41 12.76
N ASP A 351 -53.19 -12.41 11.72
CA ASP A 351 -52.73 -12.36 10.33
C ASP A 351 -52.01 -11.02 10.07
N GLY A 352 -50.69 -11.08 9.87
CA GLY A 352 -49.86 -9.91 9.57
C GLY A 352 -48.96 -9.41 10.71
N PHE A 353 -49.03 -9.97 11.92
CA PHE A 353 -48.19 -9.54 13.06
C PHE A 353 -46.68 -9.69 12.80
N MET A 354 -46.28 -10.64 11.93
CA MET A 354 -44.90 -10.80 11.49
C MET A 354 -44.80 -10.81 9.97
N PRO A 355 -44.54 -9.66 9.32
CA PRO A 355 -44.19 -9.64 7.92
C PRO A 355 -42.80 -10.28 7.75
N SER A 356 -42.78 -11.51 7.26
CA SER A 356 -41.54 -12.22 6.94
C SER A 356 -41.23 -12.09 5.45
N ALA A 357 -39.96 -12.08 5.07
CA ALA A 357 -39.56 -12.30 3.67
C ALA A 357 -39.38 -13.81 3.37
N HIS A 358 -39.38 -14.66 4.41
CA HIS A 358 -39.07 -16.07 4.32
C HIS A 358 -40.30 -16.92 3.96
N VAL A 359 -40.36 -17.41 2.73
CA VAL A 359 -41.51 -18.15 2.18
C VAL A 359 -41.87 -19.39 3.00
N ALA A 360 -40.88 -20.20 3.40
CA ALA A 360 -41.15 -21.42 4.18
C ALA A 360 -41.74 -21.13 5.57
N TYR A 361 -41.39 -19.98 6.17
CA TYR A 361 -41.95 -19.57 7.45
C TYR A 361 -43.41 -19.14 7.30
N LYS A 362 -43.74 -18.42 6.22
CA LYS A 362 -45.14 -18.07 5.88
C LYS A 362 -46.01 -19.29 5.64
N LEU A 363 -45.51 -20.27 4.89
CA LEU A 363 -46.24 -21.50 4.62
C LEU A 363 -46.47 -22.32 5.89
N LEU A 364 -45.47 -22.39 6.76
CA LEU A 364 -45.60 -23.04 8.07
C LEU A 364 -46.62 -22.33 8.96
N LEU A 365 -46.58 -20.99 9.03
CA LEU A 365 -47.58 -20.21 9.78
C LEU A 365 -48.98 -20.40 9.20
N ALA A 366 -49.17 -20.31 7.90
CA ALA A 366 -50.48 -20.50 7.26
C ALA A 366 -51.07 -21.89 7.55
N ASN A 367 -50.24 -22.93 7.48
CA ASN A 367 -50.65 -24.30 7.78
C ASN A 367 -51.01 -24.47 9.27
N LEU A 368 -50.16 -24.00 10.18
CA LEU A 368 -50.41 -24.10 11.63
C LEU A 368 -51.62 -23.26 12.07
N ARG A 369 -51.83 -22.08 11.48
CA ARG A 369 -53.03 -21.26 11.71
C ARG A 369 -54.29 -21.98 11.26
N SER A 370 -54.27 -22.58 10.06
CA SER A 370 -55.39 -23.37 9.56
C SER A 370 -55.69 -24.57 10.46
N GLN A 371 -54.67 -25.24 11.01
CA GLN A 371 -54.85 -26.37 11.93
C GLN A 371 -55.48 -25.94 13.26
N VAL A 372 -55.05 -24.79 13.81
CA VAL A 372 -55.58 -24.24 15.06
C VAL A 372 -56.98 -23.66 14.88
N LEU A 373 -57.30 -23.12 13.69
CA LEU A 373 -58.65 -22.64 13.34
C LEU A 373 -59.66 -23.79 13.17
N MET A 374 -59.22 -24.92 12.61
CA MET A 374 -60.10 -26.08 12.35
C MET A 374 -60.38 -26.89 13.62
N ASN A 375 -59.42 -27.00 14.55
CA ASN A 375 -59.58 -27.70 15.81
C ASN A 375 -58.99 -26.85 16.97
N PRO A 376 -59.84 -26.11 17.71
CA PRO A 376 -59.39 -25.19 18.76
C PRO A 376 -59.08 -25.92 20.09
N ASP A 377 -58.36 -27.04 20.03
CA ASP A 377 -57.91 -27.76 21.22
C ASP A 377 -56.63 -27.11 21.80
N PRO A 378 -56.53 -26.94 23.14
CA PRO A 378 -55.36 -26.32 23.77
C PRO A 378 -54.06 -27.11 23.55
N VAL A 379 -54.17 -28.43 23.30
CA VAL A 379 -53.03 -29.30 23.00
C VAL A 379 -52.49 -29.07 21.58
N ILE A 380 -53.37 -28.78 20.62
CA ILE A 380 -53.00 -28.51 19.23
C ILE A 380 -52.34 -27.14 19.11
N GLU A 381 -52.83 -26.14 19.86
CA GLU A 381 -52.21 -24.82 19.96
C GLU A 381 -50.77 -24.92 20.51
N LEU A 382 -50.56 -25.70 21.58
CA LEU A 382 -49.23 -25.88 22.18
C LEU A 382 -48.26 -26.59 21.22
N ASN A 383 -48.73 -27.61 20.51
CA ASN A 383 -47.93 -28.29 19.48
C ASN A 383 -47.58 -27.37 18.29
N ALA A 384 -48.50 -26.49 17.88
CA ALA A 384 -48.23 -25.49 16.87
C ALA A 384 -47.17 -24.49 17.34
N VAL A 385 -47.22 -24.04 18.60
CA VAL A 385 -46.20 -23.17 19.20
C VAL A 385 -44.83 -23.83 19.23
N ARG A 386 -44.75 -25.11 19.64
CA ARG A 386 -43.49 -25.88 19.61
C ARG A 386 -42.89 -25.94 18.22
N ARG A 387 -43.69 -26.27 17.21
CA ARG A 387 -43.23 -26.33 15.81
C ARG A 387 -42.71 -24.98 15.31
N ILE A 388 -43.34 -23.87 15.70
CA ILE A 388 -42.84 -22.52 15.36
C ILE A 388 -41.50 -22.25 16.07
N ARG A 389 -41.40 -22.55 17.36
CA ARG A 389 -40.19 -22.34 18.15
C ARG A 389 -39.02 -23.16 17.60
N ASP A 390 -39.28 -24.42 17.27
CA ASP A 390 -38.29 -25.32 16.68
C ASP A 390 -37.88 -24.85 15.29
N PHE A 391 -38.83 -24.41 14.46
CA PHE A 391 -38.50 -23.87 13.15
C PHE A 391 -37.63 -22.60 13.25
N MET A 392 -37.94 -21.70 14.20
CA MET A 392 -37.15 -20.50 14.45
C MET A 392 -35.77 -20.81 15.03
N SER A 393 -35.64 -21.82 15.90
CA SER A 393 -34.36 -22.22 16.50
C SER A 393 -33.41 -22.84 15.47
N HIS A 394 -33.95 -23.57 14.49
CA HIS A 394 -33.15 -24.16 13.42
C HIS A 394 -32.78 -23.13 12.33
N ASN A 395 -33.61 -22.11 12.11
CA ASN A 395 -33.43 -21.13 11.02
C ASN A 395 -33.05 -19.72 11.51
N GLN A 396 -32.36 -19.61 12.65
CA GLN A 396 -32.04 -18.31 13.27
C GLN A 396 -31.25 -17.36 12.36
N LYS A 397 -30.38 -17.90 11.50
CA LYS A 397 -29.56 -17.10 10.57
C LYS A 397 -30.37 -16.39 9.49
N ASN A 398 -31.48 -16.99 9.07
CA ASN A 398 -32.32 -16.48 7.99
C ASN A 398 -33.52 -15.67 8.50
N LEU A 399 -33.86 -15.81 9.78
CA LEU A 399 -35.02 -15.17 10.43
C LEU A 399 -34.62 -14.06 11.41
N GLN A 400 -33.53 -13.34 11.13
CA GLN A 400 -33.00 -12.34 12.07
C GLN A 400 -33.96 -11.18 12.33
N GLN A 401 -34.76 -10.79 11.33
CA GLN A 401 -35.72 -9.68 11.46
C GLN A 401 -36.90 -10.09 12.34
N GLU A 402 -37.39 -11.32 12.13
CA GLU A 402 -38.49 -11.94 12.84
C GLU A 402 -38.10 -12.22 14.30
N LEU A 403 -36.89 -12.74 14.54
CA LEU A 403 -36.36 -12.94 15.89
C LEU A 403 -36.23 -11.63 16.67
N ARG A 404 -35.79 -10.55 16.02
CA ARG A 404 -35.74 -9.23 16.66
C ARG A 404 -37.13 -8.74 17.06
N LEU A 405 -38.14 -8.97 16.24
CA LEU A 405 -39.53 -8.60 16.56
C LEU A 405 -40.11 -9.47 17.68
N VAL A 406 -39.87 -10.78 17.67
CA VAL A 406 -40.26 -11.70 18.76
C VAL A 406 -39.65 -11.21 20.09
N LEU A 407 -38.34 -10.95 20.12
CA LEU A 407 -37.67 -10.54 21.37
C LEU A 407 -38.12 -9.14 21.81
N LYS A 408 -38.23 -8.18 20.88
CA LYS A 408 -38.70 -6.82 21.21
C LYS A 408 -40.10 -6.84 21.82
N THR A 409 -40.98 -7.69 21.30
CA THR A 409 -42.35 -7.84 21.83
C THR A 409 -42.42 -8.70 23.09
N ALA A 410 -41.43 -9.57 23.33
CA ALA A 410 -41.35 -10.41 24.53
C ALA A 410 -40.95 -9.62 25.77
N TYR A 411 -39.97 -8.74 25.61
CA TYR A 411 -39.45 -7.94 26.71
C TYR A 411 -40.20 -6.62 26.92
N ALA A 412 -41.18 -6.31 26.05
CA ALA A 412 -42.05 -5.14 26.18
C ALA A 412 -43.41 -5.46 26.84
N SER A 413 -43.69 -6.72 27.16
CA SER A 413 -44.97 -7.21 27.69
C SER A 413 -44.88 -7.71 29.12
#